data_AF-A0A087SCM3-F1
#
_entry.id   AF-A0A087SCM3-F1
#
_cell.length_a   1.000
_cell.length_b   1.000
_cell.length_c   1.000
_cell.angle_alpha   90.00
_cell.angle_beta   90.00
_cell.angle_gamma   90.00
#
_symmetry.space_group_name_H-M   'P 1'
#
loop_
_entity.id
_entity.type
_entity.pdbx_description
1 polymer ?
#
loop_
_entity_poly.entity_id
_entity_poly.type
_entity_poly.pdbx_seq_one_letter_code
_entity_poly.pdbx_strand_id
1 'polypeptide(L)'
;MHQKPFRKVRHQAYVGRERAINQLTEQFRAPPGMTTIVGVGNWSAQDRGGIMRGTPPGPWIRFLRRLRRVCRVVVVDEHRTSKLCCACHATLHAHQYVRVRNGVEKLVDVWDTKRCTNRGCKVHVVNRDVNGAANMLMLTKIF
;
A
#
# COMPACT_ATOMS: atom_id res chain seq x y z
N MET A 1 -37.31 10.28 -25.10
CA MET A 1 -35.87 10.38 -24.78
C MET A 1 -35.43 9.12 -24.03
N HIS A 2 -34.64 8.24 -24.65
CA HIS A 2 -34.07 7.10 -23.94
C HIS A 2 -32.99 7.60 -22.96
N GLN A 3 -33.29 7.58 -21.66
CA GLN A 3 -32.26 7.79 -20.64
C GLN A 3 -31.16 6.74 -20.87
N LYS A 4 -29.90 7.16 -20.98
CA LYS A 4 -28.76 6.25 -21.16
C LYS A 4 -28.23 5.89 -19.78
N PRO A 5 -28.71 4.81 -19.12
CA PRO A 5 -28.41 4.51 -17.71
C PRO A 5 -26.90 4.39 -17.45
N PHE A 6 -26.14 3.90 -18.43
CA PHE A 6 -24.68 3.77 -18.38
C PHE A 6 -23.96 5.10 -18.12
N ARG A 7 -24.48 6.23 -18.60
CA ARG A 7 -23.87 7.55 -18.35
C ARG A 7 -23.96 7.96 -16.88
N LYS A 8 -25.10 7.66 -16.24
CA LYS A 8 -25.33 7.94 -14.82
C LYS A 8 -24.40 7.10 -13.94
N VAL A 9 -24.29 5.80 -14.22
CA VAL A 9 -23.40 4.88 -13.50
C VAL A 9 -21.93 5.30 -13.66
N ARG A 10 -21.49 5.66 -14.87
CA ARG A 10 -20.11 6.13 -15.12
C ARG A 10 -19.81 7.43 -14.36
N HIS A 11 -20.75 8.37 -14.34
CA HIS A 11 -20.62 9.62 -13.59
C HIS A 11 -20.55 9.37 -12.08
N GLN A 12 -21.42 8.50 -11.54
CA GLN A 12 -21.40 8.12 -10.13
C GLN A 12 -20.07 7.46 -9.73
N ALA A 13 -19.54 6.53 -10.54
CA ALA A 13 -18.24 5.91 -10.31
C ALA A 13 -17.10 6.94 -10.33
N TYR A 14 -17.15 7.92 -11.25
CA TYR A 14 -16.20 9.03 -11.29
C TYR A 14 -16.26 9.87 -10.00
N VAL A 15 -17.46 10.31 -9.60
CA VAL A 15 -17.66 11.13 -8.39
C VAL A 15 -17.23 10.37 -7.13
N GLY A 16 -17.60 9.09 -7.02
CA GLY A 16 -17.21 8.24 -5.90
C GLY A 16 -15.70 8.12 -5.75
N ARG A 17 -14.98 7.90 -6.85
CA ARG A 17 -13.51 7.87 -6.85
C ARG A 17 -12.90 9.21 -6.44
N GLU A 18 -13.39 10.33 -6.99
CA GLU A 18 -12.85 11.66 -6.63
C GLU A 18 -13.09 11.97 -5.15
N ARG A 19 -14.26 11.61 -4.60
CA ARG A 19 -14.55 11.74 -3.17
C ARG A 19 -13.61 10.89 -2.32
N ALA A 20 -13.41 9.62 -2.68
CA ALA A 20 -12.52 8.72 -1.95
C ALA A 20 -11.06 9.22 -1.96
N ILE A 21 -10.58 9.69 -3.12
CA ILE A 21 -9.24 10.29 -3.23
C ILE A 21 -9.12 11.51 -2.32
N ASN A 22 -10.10 12.41 -2.34
CA ASN A 22 -10.08 13.61 -1.48
C ASN A 22 -10.07 13.25 -0.01
N GLN A 23 -10.98 12.38 0.42
CA GLN A 23 -11.09 11.95 1.80
C GLN A 23 -9.78 11.31 2.29
N LEU A 24 -9.15 10.48 1.45
CA LEU A 24 -7.87 9.86 1.81
C LEU A 24 -6.75 10.90 1.87
N THR A 25 -6.67 11.85 0.93
CA THR A 25 -5.62 12.87 0.96
C THR A 25 -5.73 13.81 2.15
N GLU A 26 -6.94 14.19 2.54
CA GLU A 26 -7.15 15.09 3.68
C GLU A 26 -6.68 14.47 5.01
N GLN A 27 -6.61 13.14 5.13
CA GLN A 27 -6.01 12.48 6.30
C GLN A 27 -4.51 12.77 6.47
N PHE A 28 -3.82 13.21 5.43
CA PHE A 28 -2.39 13.57 5.47
C PHE A 28 -2.15 15.05 5.70
N ARG A 29 -3.21 15.87 5.75
CA ARG A 29 -3.07 17.31 6.01
C ARG A 29 -2.47 17.51 7.40
N ALA A 30 -1.41 18.31 7.46
CA ALA A 30 -0.79 18.65 8.73
C ALA A 30 -1.74 19.50 9.59
N PRO A 31 -1.78 19.30 10.91
CA PRO A 31 -2.38 20.25 11.83
C PRO A 31 -1.73 21.64 11.70
N PRO A 32 -2.42 22.72 12.11
CA PRO A 32 -1.85 24.06 12.12
C PRO A 32 -0.50 24.10 12.86
N GLY A 33 0.51 24.72 12.26
CA GLY A 33 1.86 24.81 12.83
C GLY A 33 2.75 23.59 12.62
N MET A 34 2.28 22.54 11.94
CA MET A 34 3.08 21.37 11.58
C MET A 34 3.24 21.22 10.07
N THR A 35 4.23 20.42 9.66
CA THR A 35 4.41 19.99 8.27
C THR A 35 4.38 18.48 8.19
N THR A 36 3.57 17.94 7.29
CA THR A 36 3.57 16.51 6.96
C THR A 36 4.44 16.28 5.74
N ILE A 37 5.40 15.36 5.84
CA ILE A 37 6.17 14.82 4.73
C ILE A 37 5.77 13.37 4.52
N VAL A 38 5.40 13.01 3.30
CA VAL A 38 4.99 11.65 2.94
C VAL A 38 5.95 11.07 1.92
N GLY A 39 6.65 10.00 2.31
CA GLY A 39 7.43 9.17 1.39
C GLY A 39 6.55 8.20 0.62
N VAL A 40 6.73 8.13 -0.70
CA VAL A 40 5.97 7.24 -1.58
C VAL A 40 6.92 6.47 -2.51
N GLY A 41 6.62 5.21 -2.77
CA GLY A 41 7.42 4.40 -3.68
C GLY A 41 7.34 4.91 -5.12
N ASN A 42 8.43 4.77 -5.86
CA ASN A 42 8.55 5.11 -7.28
C ASN A 42 7.83 4.13 -8.23
N TRP A 43 6.87 3.35 -7.73
CA TRP A 43 6.11 2.39 -8.54
C TRP A 43 5.44 3.07 -9.74
N SER A 44 5.75 2.60 -10.94
CA SER A 44 5.30 3.17 -12.21
C SER A 44 3.92 2.67 -12.66
N ALA A 45 3.33 1.71 -11.96
CA ALA A 45 2.07 1.05 -12.33
C ALA A 45 2.06 0.43 -13.74
N GLN A 46 3.24 0.08 -14.26
CA GLN A 46 3.41 -0.51 -15.60
C GLN A 46 3.41 -2.03 -15.60
N ASP A 47 3.47 -2.68 -14.44
CA ASP A 47 3.38 -4.12 -14.33
C ASP A 47 1.93 -4.61 -14.44
N ARG A 48 1.73 -5.67 -15.23
CA ARG A 48 0.40 -6.29 -15.49
C ARG A 48 -0.31 -6.81 -14.22
N GLY A 49 0.36 -6.78 -13.07
CA GLY A 49 -0.16 -7.24 -11.79
C GLY A 49 -1.10 -6.26 -11.09
N GLY A 50 -1.02 -4.96 -11.40
CA GLY A 50 -1.78 -3.92 -10.69
C GLY A 50 -1.52 -3.90 -9.18
N ILE A 51 -2.30 -3.11 -8.43
CA ILE A 51 -2.25 -3.11 -6.94
C ILE A 51 -2.73 -4.47 -6.39
N MET A 52 -3.66 -5.11 -7.09
CA MET A 52 -4.18 -6.46 -6.81
C MET A 52 -4.17 -7.26 -8.10
N ARG A 53 -3.68 -8.51 -8.04
CA ARG A 53 -3.64 -9.43 -9.20
C ARG A 53 -4.99 -9.43 -9.93
N GLY A 54 -4.95 -9.22 -11.25
CA GLY A 54 -6.11 -9.31 -12.12
C GLY A 54 -7.05 -8.09 -12.07
N THR A 55 -6.74 -7.08 -11.26
CA THR A 55 -7.50 -5.81 -11.22
C THR A 55 -6.69 -4.72 -11.92
N PRO A 56 -7.34 -3.82 -12.69
CA PRO A 56 -6.65 -2.66 -13.23
C PRO A 56 -5.96 -1.87 -12.11
N PRO A 57 -4.79 -1.28 -12.37
CA PRO A 57 -4.07 -0.50 -11.37
C PRO A 57 -4.97 0.60 -10.82
N GLY A 58 -4.94 0.78 -9.50
CA GLY A 58 -5.68 1.86 -8.86
C GLY A 58 -5.20 3.23 -9.33
N PRO A 59 -5.90 4.32 -8.94
CA PRO A 59 -5.63 5.67 -9.43
C PRO A 59 -4.37 6.31 -8.80
N TRP A 60 -3.26 5.57 -8.70
CA TRP A 60 -2.04 5.95 -7.99
C TRP A 60 -1.49 7.31 -8.41
N ILE A 61 -1.28 7.52 -9.71
CA ILE A 61 -0.79 8.80 -10.24
C ILE A 61 -1.75 9.96 -9.91
N ARG A 62 -3.06 9.73 -9.97
CA ARG A 62 -4.05 10.76 -9.61
C ARG A 62 -4.05 11.05 -8.11
N PHE A 63 -3.94 10.03 -7.28
CA PHE A 63 -3.83 10.16 -5.83
C PHE A 63 -2.58 10.97 -5.46
N LEU A 64 -1.42 10.64 -6.01
CA LEU A 64 -0.18 11.37 -5.79
C LEU A 64 -0.25 12.85 -6.21
N ARG A 65 -0.95 13.16 -7.31
CA ARG A 65 -1.18 14.56 -7.73
C ARG A 65 -2.07 15.31 -6.74
N ARG A 66 -3.08 14.65 -6.15
CA ARG A 66 -3.94 15.26 -5.12
C ARG A 66 -3.19 15.44 -3.81
N LEU A 67 -2.42 14.42 -3.40
CA LEU A 67 -1.67 14.41 -2.15
C LEU A 67 -0.64 15.56 -2.09
N ARG A 68 0.03 15.84 -3.20
CA ARG A 68 0.96 16.98 -3.34
C ARG A 68 0.33 18.36 -3.10
N ARG A 69 -1.00 18.47 -3.09
CA ARG A 69 -1.70 19.74 -2.78
C ARG A 69 -1.88 19.96 -1.29
N VAL A 70 -1.73 18.93 -0.46
CA VAL A 70 -2.02 18.99 0.98
C VAL A 70 -0.79 18.72 1.85
N CYS A 71 0.25 18.09 1.33
CA CYS A 71 1.49 17.83 2.02
C CYS A 71 2.70 17.74 1.07
N ARG A 72 3.92 17.75 1.63
CA ARG A 72 5.14 17.52 0.85
C ARG A 72 5.26 16.02 0.57
N VAL A 73 5.37 15.66 -0.71
CA VAL A 73 5.51 14.26 -1.15
C VAL A 73 6.90 14.04 -1.71
N VAL A 74 7.62 13.07 -1.13
CA VAL A 74 8.94 12.63 -1.56
C VAL A 74 8.80 11.27 -2.24
N VAL A 75 9.31 11.14 -3.46
CA VAL A 75 9.34 9.85 -4.15
C VAL A 75 10.64 9.17 -3.79
N VAL A 76 10.56 7.96 -3.24
CA VAL A 76 11.73 7.15 -2.85
C VAL A 76 11.85 5.93 -3.75
N ASP A 77 13.08 5.51 -4.01
CA ASP A 77 13.35 4.27 -4.73
C ASP A 77 13.10 3.08 -3.79
N GLU A 78 11.98 2.41 -3.98
CA GLU A 78 11.51 1.36 -3.09
C GLU A 78 12.10 0.01 -3.50
N HIS A 79 13.06 -0.50 -2.72
CA HIS A 79 13.61 -1.83 -2.94
C HIS A 79 13.33 -2.77 -1.77
N ARG A 80 12.51 -3.82 -2.01
CA ARG A 80 12.28 -4.95 -1.08
C ARG A 80 11.83 -4.55 0.34
N THR A 81 11.26 -3.37 0.52
CA THR A 81 10.74 -2.83 1.80
C THR A 81 9.74 -3.74 2.50
N SER A 82 8.90 -4.47 1.75
CA SER A 82 7.96 -5.46 2.29
C SER A 82 8.58 -6.84 2.55
N LYS A 83 9.82 -7.06 2.11
CA LYS A 83 10.55 -8.34 2.19
C LYS A 83 11.66 -8.33 3.24
N LEU A 84 12.06 -7.18 3.75
CA LEU A 84 13.09 -7.04 4.79
C LEU A 84 12.46 -6.59 6.10
N CYS A 85 12.94 -7.11 7.23
CA CYS A 85 12.45 -6.74 8.54
C CYS A 85 12.78 -5.28 8.87
N CYS A 86 11.80 -4.50 9.30
CA CYS A 86 11.99 -3.08 9.65
C CYS A 86 12.89 -2.82 10.87
N ALA A 87 13.18 -3.84 11.68
CA ALA A 87 14.05 -3.71 12.85
C ALA A 87 15.47 -4.21 12.62
N CYS A 88 15.64 -5.35 11.94
CA CYS A 88 16.95 -5.99 11.78
C CYS A 88 17.38 -6.21 10.33
N HIS A 89 16.56 -5.80 9.36
CA HIS A 89 16.79 -5.93 7.92
C HIS A 89 17.04 -7.36 7.39
N ALA A 90 16.86 -8.38 8.23
CA ALA A 90 16.85 -9.78 7.79
C ALA A 90 15.69 -10.04 6.81
N THR A 91 15.86 -11.01 5.92
CA THR A 91 14.80 -11.40 4.98
C THR A 91 13.61 -11.97 5.74
N LEU A 92 12.43 -11.48 5.39
CA LEU A 92 11.15 -11.94 5.92
C LEU A 92 10.61 -13.10 5.09
N HIS A 93 10.01 -14.05 5.77
CA HIS A 93 9.36 -15.21 5.16
C HIS A 93 7.84 -15.08 5.21
N ALA A 94 7.17 -15.73 4.26
CA ALA A 94 5.71 -15.85 4.30
C ALA A 94 5.30 -16.62 5.57
N HIS A 95 4.25 -16.13 6.21
CA HIS A 95 3.61 -16.90 7.27
C HIS A 95 2.73 -17.95 6.60
N GLN A 96 2.90 -19.23 6.94
CA GLN A 96 2.09 -20.31 6.40
C GLN A 96 1.11 -20.85 7.44
N TYR A 97 -0.08 -21.25 6.99
CA TYR A 97 -1.06 -21.97 7.79
C TYR A 97 -1.63 -23.15 7.01
N VAL A 98 -2.13 -24.15 7.72
CA VAL A 98 -2.84 -25.28 7.11
C VAL A 98 -4.28 -24.85 6.84
N ARG A 99 -4.69 -24.95 5.58
CA ARG A 99 -6.07 -24.73 5.15
C ARG A 99 -6.66 -26.07 4.70
N VAL A 100 -7.74 -26.48 5.35
CA VAL A 100 -8.53 -27.65 4.93
C VAL A 100 -9.54 -27.19 3.89
N ARG A 101 -9.58 -27.84 2.72
CA ARG A 101 -10.64 -27.65 1.72
C ARG A 101 -11.00 -29.00 1.12
N ASN A 102 -12.28 -29.35 1.18
CA ASN A 102 -12.80 -30.65 0.73
C ASN A 102 -12.07 -31.86 1.36
N GLY A 103 -11.76 -31.78 2.67
CA GLY A 103 -11.06 -32.84 3.39
C GLY A 103 -9.55 -32.95 3.12
N VAL A 104 -8.99 -32.10 2.24
CA VAL A 104 -7.55 -32.09 1.94
C VAL A 104 -6.89 -30.91 2.66
N GLU A 105 -5.84 -31.21 3.42
CA GLU A 105 -4.97 -30.21 4.05
C GLU A 105 -3.96 -29.66 3.04
N LYS A 106 -3.85 -28.34 2.95
CA LYS A 106 -2.81 -27.67 2.15
C LYS A 106 -2.18 -26.53 2.95
N LEU A 107 -0.85 -26.43 2.87
CA LEU A 107 -0.13 -25.25 3.35
C LEU A 107 -0.40 -24.07 2.42
N VAL A 108 -0.79 -22.94 3.00
CA VAL A 108 -1.10 -21.71 2.27
C VAL A 108 -0.36 -20.54 2.91
N ASP A 109 0.23 -19.70 2.07
CA ASP A 109 0.87 -18.45 2.47
C ASP A 109 -0.20 -17.40 2.84
N VAL A 110 0.01 -16.74 3.98
CA VAL A 110 -0.66 -15.50 4.37
C VAL A 110 0.10 -14.34 3.75
N TRP A 111 -0.60 -13.55 2.95
CA TRP A 111 0.00 -12.41 2.24
C TRP A 111 0.20 -11.19 3.14
N ASP A 112 -0.64 -11.04 4.16
CA ASP A 112 -0.72 -9.84 5.02
C ASP A 112 0.28 -9.85 6.16
N THR A 113 0.79 -11.02 6.55
CA THR A 113 1.75 -11.17 7.65
C THR A 113 3.03 -11.84 7.18
N LYS A 114 4.13 -11.45 7.82
CA LYS A 114 5.48 -11.92 7.52
C LYS A 114 6.21 -12.31 8.79
N ARG A 115 7.08 -13.31 8.71
CA ARG A 115 7.89 -13.78 9.84
C ARG A 115 9.35 -13.38 9.67
N CYS A 116 9.94 -12.85 10.72
CA CYS A 116 11.38 -12.62 10.80
C CYS A 116 12.09 -13.88 11.29
N THR A 117 13.13 -14.31 10.59
CA THR A 117 13.92 -15.51 10.93
C THR A 117 15.03 -15.24 11.93
N ASN A 118 15.36 -13.97 12.17
CA ASN A 118 16.31 -13.59 13.21
C ASN A 118 15.69 -13.82 14.59
N ARG A 119 16.15 -14.86 15.31
CA ARG A 119 15.64 -15.24 16.64
C ARG A 119 15.84 -14.16 17.71
N GLY A 120 16.84 -13.29 17.55
CA GLY A 120 17.07 -12.15 18.45
C GLY A 120 16.22 -10.92 18.13
N CYS A 121 15.46 -10.93 17.03
CA CYS A 121 14.62 -9.81 16.63
C CYS A 121 13.26 -9.88 17.32
N LYS A 122 12.92 -8.85 18.09
CA LYS A 122 11.62 -8.71 18.81
C LYS A 122 10.41 -8.64 17.89
N VAL A 123 10.59 -8.38 16.59
CA VAL A 123 9.48 -8.27 15.63
C VAL A 123 8.77 -9.60 15.49
N HIS A 124 9.48 -10.73 15.41
CA HIS A 124 8.99 -12.10 15.19
C HIS A 124 7.98 -12.28 14.03
N VAL A 125 6.77 -11.71 14.15
CA VAL A 125 5.69 -11.65 13.15
C VAL A 125 5.26 -10.19 12.97
N VAL A 126 5.12 -9.73 11.73
CA VAL A 126 4.72 -8.36 11.42
C VAL A 126 3.71 -8.29 10.30
N ASN A 127 2.82 -7.30 10.33
CA ASN A 127 2.00 -6.93 9.19
C ASN A 127 2.92 -6.42 8.05
N ARG A 128 2.74 -6.97 6.84
CA ARG A 128 3.57 -6.69 5.68
C ARG A 128 3.57 -5.20 5.32
N ASP A 129 2.41 -4.57 5.34
CA ASP A 129 2.24 -3.19 4.88
C ASP A 129 2.77 -2.21 5.94
N VAL A 130 2.59 -2.51 7.23
CA VAL A 130 3.22 -1.76 8.34
C VAL A 130 4.75 -1.87 8.29
N ASN A 131 5.29 -3.07 8.06
CA ASN A 131 6.72 -3.27 7.89
C ASN A 131 7.27 -2.50 6.69
N GLY A 132 6.56 -2.57 5.55
CA GLY A 132 6.89 -1.80 4.35
C GLY A 132 6.93 -0.30 4.64
N ALA A 133 5.89 0.24 5.28
CA ALA A 133 5.82 1.65 5.64
C ALA A 133 6.95 2.09 6.59
N ALA A 134 7.32 1.26 7.58
CA ALA A 134 8.43 1.54 8.47
C ALA A 134 9.78 1.61 7.73
N ASN A 135 10.02 0.69 6.79
CA ASN A 135 11.20 0.75 5.93
C ASN A 135 11.20 1.97 5.00
N MET A 136 10.03 2.31 4.45
CA MET A 136 9.86 3.51 3.61
C MET A 136 10.16 4.80 4.39
N LEU A 137 9.75 4.85 5.67
CA LEU A 137 10.05 5.98 6.54
C LEU A 137 11.56 6.19 6.71
N MET A 138 12.33 5.10 6.85
CA MET A 138 13.80 5.18 6.94
C MET A 138 14.41 5.76 5.66
N LEU A 139 13.90 5.38 4.49
CA LEU A 139 14.34 5.95 3.20
C LEU A 139 13.88 7.39 3.00
N THR A 140 12.77 7.80 3.62
CA THR A 140 12.25 9.17 3.47
C THR A 140 13.05 10.17 4.30
N LYS A 141 13.61 9.75 5.43
CA LYS A 141 14.39 10.59 6.35
C LYS A 141 15.70 11.15 5.75
N ILE A 142 16.10 10.69 4.56
CA ILE A 142 17.31 11.19 3.87
C ILE A 142 17.05 12.49 3.08
N PHE A 143 15.80 12.98 3.05
CA PHE A 143 15.33 14.16 2.31
C PHE A 143 14.78 15.24 3.23
#